data_AF-A0A9D0IAS1-F1
#
_entry.id   AF-A0A9D0IAS1-F1
#
_cell.length_a   1.000
_cell.length_b   1.000
_cell.length_c   1.000
_cell.angle_alpha   90.00
_cell.angle_beta   90.00
_cell.angle_gamma   90.00
#
_symmetry.space_group_name_H-M   'P 1'
#
loop_
_entity.id
_entity.type
_entity.pdbx_description
1 polymer ?
#
loop_
_entity_poly.entity_id
_entity_poly.type
_entity_poly.pdbx_seq_one_letter_code
_entity_poly.pdbx_strand_id
1 'polypeptide(L)'
;MSEEATLATLKSDYAEKYGFRVPEDYVFKARKGLDEEIVREISWLKGEPGWMLEFRLKALEIFRRKPMPTWGADLSAIDFDDIYYYIKPIEEQQRSWDDVPEEIKTTFDRLGIPEAERKFLAGVGAQYECLSGDTRVYTARGLVPIRQVEPGDVVFSFDEQENRIVPARVKARAYKGEREVFEVRVGTRTIRATANHPFLVLSYERKPGRQRGRYRRQWKYLYELKPGDLVAVAKALPDVGQSYPLTQPEIKTQVVGRNQSTEYVLDISDRYNPVTLPERTSVDLMWWLGVYIGDGFIPYTKGADKARVE
;
A
#
# COMPACT_ATOMS: atom_id res chain seq x y z
N MET A 1 -3.67 -32.44 46.95
CA MET A 1 -3.46 -30.98 46.81
C MET A 1 -4.79 -30.40 46.38
N SER A 2 -5.40 -29.52 47.19
CA SER A 2 -6.73 -28.94 46.93
C SER A 2 -6.70 -27.96 45.75
N GLU A 3 -7.83 -27.82 45.03
CA GLU A 3 -7.97 -26.88 43.90
C GLU A 3 -7.61 -25.43 44.25
N GLU A 4 -7.86 -25.03 45.50
CA GLU A 4 -7.49 -23.72 46.03
C GLU A 4 -5.98 -23.50 46.10
N ALA A 5 -5.21 -24.55 46.44
CA ALA A 5 -3.76 -24.49 46.46
C ALA A 5 -3.20 -24.35 45.04
N THR A 6 -3.77 -25.05 44.05
CA THR A 6 -3.35 -24.90 42.65
C THR A 6 -3.72 -23.55 42.05
N LEU A 7 -4.87 -22.97 42.41
CA LEU A 7 -5.26 -21.61 41.99
C LEU A 7 -4.38 -20.54 42.63
N ALA A 8 -3.97 -20.72 43.88
CA ALA A 8 -3.04 -19.81 44.56
C ALA A 8 -1.65 -19.85 43.90
N THR A 9 -1.13 -21.03 43.58
CA THR A 9 0.14 -21.20 42.86
C THR A 9 0.08 -20.64 41.43
N LEU A 10 -1.01 -20.88 40.70
CA LEU A 10 -1.22 -20.28 39.38
C LEU A 10 -1.27 -18.75 39.45
N LYS A 11 -1.92 -18.17 40.46
CA LYS A 11 -1.96 -16.72 40.66
C LYS A 11 -0.61 -16.13 41.06
N SER A 12 0.17 -16.82 41.90
CA SER A 12 1.53 -16.37 42.25
C SER A 12 2.46 -16.43 41.04
N ASP A 13 2.41 -17.52 40.28
CA ASP A 13 3.21 -17.69 39.05
C ASP A 13 2.83 -16.65 37.99
N TYR A 14 1.54 -16.31 37.87
CA TYR A 14 1.08 -15.27 36.94
C TYR A 14 1.46 -13.86 37.39
N ALA A 15 1.42 -13.59 38.70
CA ALA A 15 1.81 -12.30 39.27
C ALA A 15 3.34 -12.07 39.19
N GLU A 16 4.15 -13.10 39.39
CA GLU A 16 5.61 -13.02 39.18
C GLU A 16 5.97 -12.88 37.70
N LYS A 17 5.24 -13.56 36.81
CA LYS A 17 5.53 -13.56 35.37
C LYS A 17 4.98 -12.34 34.61
N TYR A 18 3.87 -11.75 35.07
CA TYR A 18 3.16 -10.67 34.36
C TYR A 18 2.73 -9.48 35.24
N GLY A 19 3.05 -9.48 36.54
CA GLY A 19 2.66 -8.42 37.50
C GLY A 19 3.67 -7.27 37.63
N PHE A 20 4.64 -7.16 36.74
CA PHE A 20 5.62 -6.07 36.78
C PHE A 20 5.02 -4.78 36.22
N ARG A 21 5.17 -3.68 36.98
CA ARG A 21 4.84 -2.32 36.53
C ARG A 21 6.13 -1.62 36.15
N VAL A 22 6.32 -1.35 34.87
CA VAL A 22 7.43 -0.51 34.39
C VAL A 22 7.01 0.96 34.58
N PRO A 23 7.89 1.84 35.10
CA PRO A 23 7.61 3.28 35.08
C PRO A 23 7.44 3.73 33.63
N GLU A 24 6.37 4.47 33.36
CA GLU A 24 6.04 4.92 32.02
C GLU A 24 6.66 6.31 31.80
N ASP A 25 7.66 6.39 30.92
CA ASP A 25 8.25 7.66 30.50
C ASP A 25 7.39 8.33 29.43
N TYR A 26 6.60 9.30 29.86
CA TYR A 26 5.79 10.13 28.98
C TYR A 26 6.44 11.50 28.80
N VAL A 27 6.44 12.01 27.56
CA VAL A 27 6.86 13.40 27.27
C VAL A 27 5.99 14.39 28.04
N PHE A 28 4.71 14.08 28.19
CA PHE A 28 3.79 14.87 28.98
C PHE A 28 2.64 14.01 29.52
N LYS A 29 2.48 14.01 30.85
CA LYS A 29 1.37 13.38 31.56
C LYS A 29 0.54 14.49 32.20
N ALA A 30 -0.68 14.70 31.71
CA ALA A 30 -1.58 15.66 32.32
C ALA A 30 -1.83 15.27 33.79
N ARG A 31 -2.12 16.27 34.65
CA ARG A 31 -2.56 16.00 36.02
C ARG A 31 -3.82 15.13 35.99
N LYS A 32 -4.01 14.34 37.05
CA LYS A 32 -5.22 13.53 37.21
C LYS A 32 -6.44 14.45 37.35
N GLY A 33 -7.55 14.02 36.77
CA GLY A 33 -8.83 14.72 36.87
C GLY A 33 -9.12 15.66 35.71
N LEU A 34 -10.26 16.33 35.80
CA LEU A 34 -10.83 17.12 34.71
C LEU A 34 -11.20 18.53 35.17
N ASP A 35 -10.29 19.48 34.91
CA ASP A 35 -10.48 20.90 35.15
C ASP A 35 -10.27 21.73 33.88
N GLU A 36 -10.60 23.02 33.99
CA GLU A 36 -10.46 23.98 32.89
C GLU A 36 -8.97 24.23 32.56
N GLU A 37 -8.08 24.12 33.54
CA GLU A 37 -6.65 24.34 33.38
C GLU A 37 -6.01 23.23 32.54
N ILE A 38 -6.32 21.97 32.82
CA ILE A 38 -5.93 20.78 32.07
C ILE A 38 -6.47 20.85 30.64
N VAL A 39 -7.73 21.27 30.44
CA VAL A 39 -8.29 21.41 29.09
C VAL A 39 -7.52 22.46 28.28
N ARG A 40 -7.15 23.60 28.90
CA ARG A 40 -6.31 24.62 28.26
C ARG A 40 -4.90 24.12 27.98
N GLU A 41 -4.30 23.40 28.92
CA GLU A 41 -2.96 22.82 28.79
C GLU A 41 -2.91 21.77 27.66
N ILE A 42 -3.90 20.88 27.58
CA ILE A 42 -4.06 19.92 26.48
C ILE A 42 -4.20 20.64 25.13
N SER A 43 -5.03 21.68 25.06
CA SER A 43 -5.25 22.45 23.85
C SER A 43 -3.97 23.16 23.39
N TRP A 44 -3.19 23.71 24.33
CA TRP A 44 -1.91 24.35 24.06
C TRP A 44 -0.88 23.35 23.55
N LEU A 45 -0.75 22.19 24.19
CA LEU A 45 0.17 21.11 23.79
C LEU A 45 -0.14 20.53 22.41
N LYS A 46 -1.41 20.51 22.02
CA LYS A 46 -1.83 20.01 20.70
C LYS A 46 -1.79 21.07 19.60
N GLY A 47 -1.57 22.34 19.93
CA GLY A 47 -1.64 23.43 18.95
C GLY A 47 -3.02 23.55 18.31
N GLU A 48 -4.09 23.30 19.07
CA GLU A 48 -5.46 23.33 18.53
C GLU A 48 -5.92 24.76 18.20
N PRO A 49 -6.76 24.95 17.15
CA PRO A 49 -7.35 26.25 16.85
C PRO A 49 -8.32 26.70 17.96
N GLY A 50 -8.45 28.01 18.19
CA GLY A 50 -9.17 28.56 19.36
C GLY A 50 -10.62 28.09 19.52
N TRP A 51 -11.34 27.84 18.43
CA TRP A 51 -12.71 27.31 18.49
C TRP A 51 -12.79 25.91 19.13
N MET A 52 -11.72 25.11 19.04
CA MET A 52 -11.67 23.76 19.62
C MET A 52 -11.46 23.83 21.14
N LEU A 53 -10.68 24.79 21.62
CA LEU A 53 -10.57 25.08 23.05
C LEU A 53 -11.93 25.49 23.63
N GLU A 54 -12.60 26.45 22.98
CA GLU A 54 -13.94 26.91 23.40
C GLU A 54 -14.95 25.77 23.42
N PHE A 55 -14.92 24.89 22.42
CA PHE A 55 -15.76 23.71 22.36
C PHE A 55 -15.51 22.75 23.54
N ARG A 56 -14.25 22.47 23.86
CA ARG A 56 -13.88 21.60 25.00
C ARG A 56 -14.30 22.21 26.34
N LEU A 57 -14.14 23.53 26.52
CA LEU A 57 -14.58 24.22 27.73
C LEU A 57 -16.11 24.15 27.89
N LYS A 58 -16.85 24.35 26.80
CA LYS A 58 -18.32 24.19 26.81
C LYS A 58 -18.74 22.75 27.11
N ALA A 59 -18.01 21.76 26.59
CA ALA A 59 -18.25 20.35 26.89
C ALA A 59 -18.00 20.03 28.38
N LEU A 60 -16.95 20.61 28.98
CA LEU A 60 -16.65 20.47 30.41
C LEU A 60 -17.77 21.04 31.29
N GLU A 61 -18.28 22.22 30.93
CA GLU A 61 -19.41 22.84 31.63
C GLU A 61 -20.67 21.96 31.56
N ILE A 62 -20.98 21.43 30.37
CA ILE A 62 -22.11 20.53 30.15
C ILE A 62 -21.94 19.22 30.93
N PHE A 63 -20.73 18.67 30.98
CA PHE A 63 -20.40 17.46 31.73
C PHE A 63 -20.66 17.67 33.22
N ARG A 64 -20.18 18.77 33.80
CA ARG A 64 -20.42 19.10 35.22
C ARG A 64 -21.90 19.37 35.54
N ARG A 65 -22.66 19.87 34.57
CA ARG A 65 -24.10 20.17 34.76
C ARG A 65 -24.99 18.93 34.63
N LYS A 66 -24.57 17.89 33.92
CA LYS A 66 -25.40 16.70 33.68
C LYS A 66 -25.25 15.70 34.84
N PRO A 67 -26.37 15.17 35.38
CA PRO A 67 -26.29 14.09 36.35
C PRO A 67 -25.77 12.81 35.68
N MET A 68 -25.21 11.90 36.50
CA MET A 68 -24.80 10.59 36.02
C MET A 68 -25.97 9.86 35.36
N PRO A 69 -25.76 9.23 34.20
CA PRO A 69 -26.82 8.51 33.51
C PRO A 69 -27.28 7.32 34.37
N THR A 70 -28.60 7.12 34.44
CA THR A 70 -29.23 6.02 35.16
C THR A 70 -29.46 4.77 34.30
N TRP A 71 -29.08 4.83 33.03
CA TRP A 71 -29.19 3.73 32.07
C TRP A 71 -27.79 3.20 31.75
N GLY A 72 -27.63 1.86 31.73
CA GLY A 72 -26.35 1.20 31.44
C GLY A 72 -25.72 0.53 32.66
N ALA A 73 -24.40 0.34 32.61
CA ALA A 73 -23.61 -0.21 33.72
C ALA A 73 -23.53 0.80 34.88
N ASP A 74 -23.36 0.31 36.10
CA ASP A 74 -23.20 1.18 37.27
C ASP A 74 -21.87 1.93 37.21
N LEU A 75 -21.96 3.27 37.10
CA LEU A 75 -20.80 4.16 37.00
C LEU A 75 -20.46 4.79 38.36
N SER A 76 -21.15 4.44 39.45
CA SER A 76 -20.89 5.00 40.77
C SER A 76 -19.49 4.67 41.31
N ALA A 77 -18.86 3.62 40.77
CA ALA A 77 -17.51 3.20 41.12
C ALA A 77 -16.40 3.99 40.39
N ILE A 78 -16.75 4.86 39.44
CA ILE A 78 -15.77 5.61 38.64
C ILE A 78 -15.48 6.93 39.32
N ASP A 79 -14.23 7.10 39.78
CA ASP A 79 -13.70 8.38 40.20
C ASP A 79 -13.16 9.14 38.98
N PHE A 80 -13.89 10.16 38.55
CA PHE A 80 -13.52 10.97 37.39
C PHE A 80 -12.31 11.88 37.66
N ASP A 81 -11.96 12.10 38.93
CA ASP A 81 -10.81 12.91 39.34
C ASP A 81 -9.53 12.08 39.40
N ASP A 82 -9.62 10.74 39.42
CA ASP A 82 -8.45 9.83 39.40
C ASP A 82 -8.03 9.39 37.98
N ILE A 83 -8.72 9.86 36.94
CA ILE A 83 -8.48 9.46 35.55
C ILE A 83 -7.47 10.39 34.87
N TYR A 84 -6.54 9.80 34.11
CA TYR A 84 -5.69 10.53 33.16
C TYR A 84 -6.41 10.68 31.81
N TYR A 85 -6.93 11.87 31.53
CA TYR A 85 -7.67 12.15 30.29
C TYR A 85 -6.77 12.37 29.07
N TYR A 86 -5.49 12.70 29.30
CA TYR A 86 -4.54 12.91 28.22
C TYR A 86 -3.15 12.44 28.59
N ILE A 87 -2.64 11.56 27.74
CA ILE A 87 -1.29 11.03 27.80
C ILE A 87 -0.74 11.25 26.39
N LYS A 88 0.30 12.09 26.26
CA LYS A 88 0.99 12.25 24.98
C LYS A 88 2.06 11.15 24.89
N PRO A 89 1.92 10.15 24.00
CA PRO A 89 2.99 9.20 23.75
C PRO A 89 4.19 9.92 23.14
N ILE A 90 5.38 9.36 23.32
CA ILE A 90 6.62 9.88 22.71
C ILE A 90 6.40 9.95 21.19
N GLU A 91 6.52 11.16 20.61
CA GLU A 91 6.28 11.43 19.18
C GLU A 91 7.37 10.88 18.27
N GLU A 92 8.48 10.42 18.82
CA GLU A 92 9.53 9.78 18.05
C GLU A 92 9.11 8.36 17.70
N GLN A 93 8.41 8.21 16.57
CA GLN A 93 8.52 6.99 15.78
C GLN A 93 9.99 6.84 15.38
N GLN A 94 10.71 6.08 16.18
CA GLN A 94 12.10 5.75 15.98
C GLN A 94 12.27 5.03 14.64
N ARG A 95 13.24 5.48 13.82
CA ARG A 95 13.45 4.98 12.45
C ARG A 95 14.14 3.62 12.42
N SER A 96 14.80 3.24 13.52
CA SER A 96 15.45 1.95 13.73
C SER A 96 15.04 1.34 15.07
N TRP A 97 15.09 0.00 15.13
CA TRP A 97 14.99 -0.76 16.38
C TRP A 97 16.07 -0.33 17.39
N ASP A 98 17.24 0.08 16.89
CA ASP A 98 18.36 0.53 17.73
C ASP A 98 18.04 1.83 18.46
N ASP A 99 17.19 2.68 17.89
CA ASP A 99 16.82 3.96 18.48
C ASP A 99 15.64 3.82 19.47
N VAL A 100 15.03 2.64 19.58
CA VAL A 100 13.98 2.38 20.58
C VAL A 100 14.59 2.42 22.00
N PRO A 101 14.00 3.16 22.95
CA PRO A 101 14.47 3.21 24.33
C PRO A 101 14.65 1.82 24.94
N GLU A 102 15.70 1.67 25.75
CA GLU A 102 16.14 0.38 26.30
C GLU A 102 15.10 -0.26 27.23
N GLU A 103 14.24 0.55 27.85
CA GLU A 103 13.12 0.10 28.68
C GLU A 103 12.05 -0.63 27.86
N ILE A 104 11.75 -0.14 26.66
CA ILE A 104 10.81 -0.77 25.73
C ILE A 104 11.40 -2.07 25.20
N LYS A 105 12.70 -2.09 24.84
CA LYS A 105 13.42 -3.31 24.43
C LYS A 105 13.35 -4.39 25.52
N THR A 106 13.64 -4.02 26.76
CA THR A 106 13.58 -4.92 27.93
C THR A 106 12.18 -5.46 28.18
N THR A 107 11.15 -4.64 27.95
CA THR A 107 9.74 -5.05 28.07
C THR A 107 9.37 -6.05 26.97
N PHE A 108 9.79 -5.81 25.73
CA PHE A 108 9.58 -6.75 24.62
C PHE A 108 10.34 -8.07 24.79
N ASP A 109 11.56 -8.04 25.35
CA ASP A 109 12.34 -9.23 25.69
C ASP A 109 11.66 -10.10 26.75
N ARG A 110 11.13 -9.46 27.80
CA ARG A 110 10.42 -10.15 28.88
C ARG A 110 9.07 -10.72 28.45
N LEU A 111 8.39 -10.08 27.51
CA LEU A 111 7.13 -10.57 26.94
C LEU A 111 7.33 -11.77 25.99
N GLY A 112 8.56 -12.10 25.62
CA GLY A 112 8.86 -13.25 24.75
C GLY A 112 8.34 -13.09 23.32
N ILE A 113 8.11 -11.84 22.89
CA ILE A 113 7.62 -11.53 21.54
C ILE A 113 8.76 -11.82 20.54
N PRO A 114 8.55 -12.61 19.48
CA PRO A 114 9.56 -12.85 18.45
C PRO A 114 10.08 -11.54 17.85
N GLU A 115 11.38 -11.46 17.53
CA GLU A 115 12.03 -10.22 17.03
C GLU A 115 11.31 -9.57 15.84
N ALA A 116 10.63 -10.37 15.02
CA ALA A 116 9.85 -9.91 13.87
C ALA A 116 8.58 -9.12 14.27
N GLU A 117 7.88 -9.55 15.33
CA GLU A 117 6.66 -8.88 15.81
C GLU A 117 6.96 -7.60 16.60
N ARG A 118 8.11 -7.52 17.27
CA ARG A 118 8.57 -6.31 17.98
C ARG A 118 8.73 -5.10 17.04
N LYS A 119 9.29 -5.36 15.85
CA LYS A 119 9.53 -4.35 14.80
C LYS A 119 8.23 -3.88 14.14
N PHE A 120 7.20 -4.73 14.14
CA PHE A 120 5.88 -4.43 13.59
C PHE A 120 5.04 -3.55 14.54
N LEU A 121 5.00 -3.92 15.83
CA LEU A 121 4.24 -3.19 16.86
C LEU A 121 4.82 -1.80 17.17
N ALA A 122 6.10 -1.57 16.88
CA ALA A 122 6.75 -0.27 16.97
C ALA A 122 6.34 0.73 15.85
N GLY A 123 5.37 0.39 14.99
CA GLY A 123 4.80 1.32 13.99
C GLY A 123 5.56 1.41 12.66
N VAL A 124 6.49 0.47 12.40
CA VAL A 124 7.40 0.53 11.24
C VAL A 124 6.99 -0.42 10.08
N GLY A 125 5.77 -0.98 10.14
CA GLY A 125 5.31 -2.03 9.22
C GLY A 125 5.33 -1.63 7.74
N ALA A 126 4.81 -0.44 7.39
CA ALA A 126 4.77 0.02 6.00
C ALA A 126 6.15 0.34 5.41
N GLN A 127 7.20 0.38 6.24
CA GLN A 127 8.53 0.79 5.82
C GLN A 127 9.41 -0.41 5.49
N TYR A 128 9.36 -1.56 6.17
CA TYR A 128 10.40 -2.62 6.00
C TYR A 128 10.20 -3.60 4.84
N GLU A 129 9.15 -3.42 4.06
CA GLU A 129 8.77 -4.31 2.97
C GLU A 129 9.37 -3.80 1.66
N CYS A 130 10.28 -4.57 1.05
CA CYS A 130 10.99 -4.12 -0.16
C CYS A 130 10.79 -5.13 -1.29
N LEU A 131 10.53 -4.60 -2.47
CA LEU A 131 10.62 -5.31 -3.75
C LEU A 131 11.96 -4.95 -4.39
N SER A 132 12.49 -5.83 -5.24
CA SER A 132 13.68 -5.48 -6.02
C SER A 132 13.35 -4.33 -6.98
N GLY A 133 14.33 -3.47 -7.25
CA GLY A 133 14.15 -2.33 -8.17
C GLY A 133 13.73 -2.71 -9.59
N ASP A 134 14.00 -3.95 -10.00
CA ASP A 134 13.65 -4.51 -11.31
C ASP A 134 12.25 -5.11 -11.35
N THR A 135 11.59 -5.24 -10.19
CA THR A 135 10.22 -5.76 -10.10
C THR A 135 9.29 -4.84 -10.88
N ARG A 136 8.59 -5.40 -11.87
CA ARG A 136 7.67 -4.64 -12.71
C ARG A 136 6.33 -4.49 -12.02
N VAL A 137 5.87 -3.26 -11.89
CA VAL A 137 4.59 -2.89 -11.30
C VAL A 137 3.67 -2.43 -12.42
N TYR A 138 2.39 -2.81 -12.32
CA TYR A 138 1.38 -2.31 -13.24
C TYR A 138 1.02 -0.86 -12.87
N THR A 139 1.31 0.05 -13.80
CA THR A 139 0.96 1.46 -13.73
C THR A 139 -0.02 1.79 -14.85
N ALA A 140 -0.64 2.98 -14.80
CA ALA A 140 -1.45 3.47 -15.90
C ALA A 140 -0.68 3.62 -17.23
N ARG A 141 0.66 3.72 -17.17
CA ARG A 141 1.57 3.80 -18.33
C ARG A 141 1.99 2.41 -18.86
N GLY A 142 1.54 1.33 -18.21
CA GLY A 142 1.94 -0.05 -18.49
C GLY A 142 2.83 -0.64 -17.39
N LEU A 143 3.57 -1.70 -17.75
CA LEU A 143 4.49 -2.40 -16.85
C LEU A 143 5.80 -1.62 -16.72
N VAL A 144 5.97 -0.94 -15.60
CA VAL A 144 7.15 -0.11 -15.31
C VAL A 144 7.93 -0.73 -14.14
N PRO A 145 9.26 -0.83 -14.22
CA PRO A 145 10.08 -1.24 -13.07
C PRO A 145 9.83 -0.32 -11.87
N ILE A 146 9.73 -0.86 -10.66
CA ILE A 146 9.39 -0.08 -9.46
C ILE A 146 10.38 1.08 -9.20
N ARG A 147 11.65 0.93 -9.63
CA ARG A 147 12.65 2.00 -9.56
C ARG A 147 12.32 3.25 -10.38
N GLN A 148 11.49 3.13 -11.41
CA GLN A 148 11.07 4.22 -12.31
C GLN A 148 9.70 4.80 -11.93
N VAL A 149 9.06 4.27 -10.89
CA VAL A 149 7.78 4.78 -10.39
C VAL A 149 8.03 6.05 -9.57
N GLU A 150 7.26 7.09 -9.85
CA GLU A 150 7.38 8.39 -9.21
C GLU A 150 6.15 8.72 -8.34
N PRO A 151 6.31 9.50 -7.26
CA PRO A 151 5.17 10.05 -6.53
C PRO A 151 4.21 10.78 -7.48
N GLY A 152 2.93 10.47 -7.41
CA GLY A 152 1.90 10.96 -8.32
C GLY A 152 1.48 9.96 -9.41
N ASP A 153 2.30 8.93 -9.67
CA ASP A 153 1.90 7.86 -10.58
C ASP A 153 0.69 7.10 -10.06
N VAL A 154 -0.12 6.60 -11.00
CA VAL A 154 -1.25 5.73 -10.71
C VAL A 154 -0.81 4.27 -10.83
N VAL A 155 -0.86 3.56 -9.71
CA VAL A 155 -0.65 2.11 -9.59
C VAL A 155 -1.98 1.43 -9.28
N PHE A 156 -2.05 0.13 -9.54
CA PHE A 156 -3.24 -0.65 -9.22
C PHE A 156 -3.08 -1.36 -7.88
N SER A 157 -4.01 -1.10 -6.95
CA SER A 157 -4.05 -1.73 -5.64
C SER A 157 -5.30 -2.61 -5.51
N PHE A 158 -5.24 -3.64 -4.68
CA PHE A 158 -6.39 -4.49 -4.38
C PHE A 158 -7.14 -3.95 -3.17
N ASP A 159 -8.44 -3.64 -3.34
CA ASP A 159 -9.34 -3.29 -2.25
C ASP A 159 -10.00 -4.57 -1.70
N GLU A 160 -9.75 -4.88 -0.42
CA GLU A 160 -10.27 -6.08 0.23
C GLU A 160 -11.77 -6.02 0.54
N GLN A 161 -12.32 -4.82 0.77
CA GLN A 161 -13.72 -4.59 1.11
C GLN A 161 -14.59 -4.75 -0.14
N GLU A 162 -14.17 -4.11 -1.23
CA GLU A 162 -14.89 -4.13 -2.49
C GLU A 162 -14.51 -5.33 -3.38
N ASN A 163 -13.47 -6.09 -2.96
CA ASN A 163 -12.93 -7.26 -3.66
C ASN A 163 -12.62 -6.98 -5.14
N ARG A 164 -12.12 -5.78 -5.42
CA ARG A 164 -11.78 -5.31 -6.76
C ARG A 164 -10.45 -4.57 -6.75
N ILE A 165 -9.83 -4.50 -7.92
CA ILE A 165 -8.61 -3.72 -8.12
C ILE A 165 -9.02 -2.28 -8.41
N VAL A 166 -8.44 -1.34 -7.68
CA VAL A 166 -8.71 0.10 -7.80
C VAL A 166 -7.43 0.87 -8.13
N PRO A 167 -7.52 1.96 -8.91
CA PRO A 167 -6.39 2.85 -9.14
C PRO A 167 -6.05 3.62 -7.86
N ALA A 168 -4.77 3.60 -7.48
CA ALA A 168 -4.23 4.29 -6.31
C ALA A 168 -3.05 5.17 -6.71
N ARG A 169 -2.92 6.36 -6.10
CA ARG A 169 -1.81 7.27 -6.35
C ARG A 169 -0.64 6.96 -5.42
N VAL A 170 0.56 6.86 -5.99
CA VAL A 170 1.81 6.69 -5.24
C VAL A 170 2.10 7.99 -4.48
N LYS A 171 2.24 7.91 -3.15
CA LYS A 171 2.52 9.08 -2.31
C LYS A 171 4.01 9.41 -2.20
N ALA A 172 4.85 8.38 -2.11
CA ALA A 172 6.28 8.52 -1.92
C ALA A 172 7.02 7.27 -2.41
N ARG A 173 8.30 7.44 -2.76
CA ARG A 173 9.23 6.33 -3.02
C ARG A 173 10.28 6.30 -1.91
N ALA A 174 10.60 5.11 -1.42
CA ALA A 174 11.63 4.92 -0.39
C ALA A 174 12.63 3.86 -0.87
N TYR A 175 13.91 4.22 -0.87
CA TYR A 175 15.01 3.29 -1.15
C TYR A 175 15.63 2.82 0.17
N LYS A 176 15.73 1.49 0.35
CA LYS A 176 16.16 0.87 1.63
C LYS A 176 17.50 0.15 1.56
N GLY A 177 18.30 0.48 0.55
CA GLY A 177 19.62 -0.14 0.34
C GLY A 177 19.52 -1.54 -0.24
N GLU A 178 20.67 -2.20 -0.29
CA GLU A 178 20.81 -3.57 -0.75
C GLU A 178 20.40 -4.54 0.36
N ARG A 179 19.57 -5.52 0.01
CA ARG A 179 19.07 -6.55 0.92
C ARG A 179 18.99 -7.87 0.18
N GLU A 180 19.05 -8.97 0.92
CA GLU A 180 18.74 -10.27 0.36
C GLU A 180 17.30 -10.32 -0.14
N VAL A 181 17.15 -10.79 -1.37
CA VAL A 181 15.87 -10.95 -2.04
C VAL A 181 15.67 -12.41 -2.42
N PHE A 182 14.44 -12.86 -2.28
CA PHE A 182 14.01 -14.19 -2.65
C PHE A 182 13.14 -14.09 -3.89
N GLU A 183 13.33 -15.04 -4.82
CA GLU A 183 12.52 -15.13 -6.02
C GLU A 183 11.31 -16.05 -5.77
N VAL A 184 10.11 -15.48 -5.91
CA VAL A 184 8.85 -16.22 -5.84
C VAL A 184 8.30 -16.38 -7.25
N ARG A 185 8.07 -17.63 -7.64
CA ARG A 185 7.47 -17.98 -8.93
C ARG A 185 6.05 -18.50 -8.74
N VAL A 186 5.08 -17.82 -9.33
CA VAL A 186 3.67 -18.21 -9.32
C VAL A 186 3.21 -18.36 -10.77
N GLY A 187 3.11 -19.61 -11.23
CA GLY A 187 2.82 -19.92 -12.63
C GLY A 187 3.89 -19.36 -13.58
N THR A 188 3.49 -18.45 -14.46
CA THR A 188 4.38 -17.76 -15.42
C THR A 188 4.95 -16.44 -14.90
N ARG A 189 4.58 -16.02 -13.69
CA ARG A 189 5.01 -14.75 -13.10
C ARG A 189 6.08 -14.98 -12.04
N THR A 190 7.06 -14.08 -12.01
CA THR A 190 8.17 -14.09 -11.05
C THR A 190 8.28 -12.73 -10.39
N ILE A 191 8.40 -12.70 -9.07
CA ILE A 191 8.62 -11.48 -8.28
C ILE A 191 9.81 -11.71 -7.35
N ARG A 192 10.65 -10.69 -7.17
CA ARG A 192 11.77 -10.72 -6.23
C ARG A 192 11.48 -9.77 -5.07
N ALA A 193 11.36 -10.33 -3.87
CA ALA A 193 10.97 -9.58 -2.67
C ALA A 193 11.82 -9.99 -1.46
N THR A 194 11.85 -9.16 -0.42
CA THR A 194 12.48 -9.53 0.86
C THR A 194 11.67 -10.58 1.62
N ALA A 195 12.31 -11.32 2.54
CA ALA A 195 11.67 -12.35 3.35
C ALA A 195 10.41 -11.86 4.09
N ASN A 196 10.40 -10.61 4.53
CA ASN A 196 9.30 -10.02 5.30
C ASN A 196 8.25 -9.32 4.42
N HIS A 197 8.27 -9.51 3.10
CA HIS A 197 7.24 -8.94 2.24
C HIS A 197 5.94 -9.77 2.35
N PRO A 198 4.79 -9.16 2.68
CA PRO A 198 3.53 -9.89 2.82
C PRO A 198 2.91 -10.18 1.45
N PHE A 199 2.36 -11.38 1.31
CA PHE A 199 1.61 -11.82 0.15
C PHE A 199 0.20 -12.19 0.59
N LEU A 200 -0.78 -11.80 -0.24
CA LEU A 200 -2.17 -12.21 -0.04
C LEU A 200 -2.31 -13.67 -0.49
N VAL A 201 -2.62 -14.55 0.46
CA VAL A 201 -2.74 -16.00 0.24
C VAL A 201 -4.17 -16.44 0.51
N LEU A 202 -4.59 -17.47 -0.23
CA LEU A 202 -5.84 -18.18 0.01
C LEU A 202 -5.55 -19.47 0.79
N SER A 203 -5.72 -19.44 2.12
CA SER A 203 -5.50 -20.59 3.00
C SER A 203 -6.76 -21.45 3.09
N TYR A 204 -6.59 -22.77 3.05
CA TYR A 204 -7.70 -23.71 3.25
C TYR A 204 -7.82 -24.07 4.73
N GLU A 205 -8.82 -23.53 5.41
CA GLU A 205 -9.11 -23.84 6.80
C GLU A 205 -10.20 -24.91 6.90
N ARG A 206 -9.84 -26.06 7.48
CA ARG A 206 -10.79 -27.12 7.81
C ARG A 206 -11.05 -27.13 9.31
N LYS A 207 -12.28 -26.79 9.72
CA LYS A 207 -12.69 -26.93 11.12
C LYS A 207 -12.73 -28.41 11.52
N PRO A 208 -12.25 -28.76 12.72
CA PRO A 208 -12.37 -30.12 13.26
C PRO A 208 -13.82 -30.60 13.19
N GLY A 209 -14.04 -31.81 12.69
CA GLY A 209 -15.37 -32.41 12.54
C GLY A 209 -16.14 -32.08 11.25
N ARG A 210 -15.63 -31.22 10.36
CA ARG A 210 -16.24 -31.00 9.02
C ARG A 210 -15.49 -31.77 7.94
N GLN A 211 -16.20 -32.37 6.97
CA GLN A 211 -15.60 -33.07 5.83
C GLN A 211 -14.91 -32.12 4.85
N ARG A 212 -15.41 -30.88 4.72
CA ARG A 212 -14.86 -29.84 3.84
C ARG A 212 -14.54 -28.58 4.63
N GLY A 213 -13.40 -27.99 4.33
CA GLY A 213 -12.96 -26.69 4.81
C GLY A 213 -13.45 -25.55 3.92
N ARG A 214 -13.09 -24.32 4.28
CA ARG A 214 -13.33 -23.14 3.48
C ARG A 214 -12.02 -22.44 3.19
N TYR A 215 -11.94 -21.86 2.01
CA TYR A 215 -10.85 -20.96 1.68
C TYR A 215 -11.06 -19.62 2.37
N ARG A 216 -10.02 -19.10 3.00
CA ARG A 216 -9.97 -17.77 3.60
C ARG A 216 -8.78 -17.00 3.07
N ARG A 217 -8.96 -15.68 2.95
CA ARG A 217 -7.89 -14.75 2.60
C ARG A 217 -7.09 -14.46 3.86
N GLN A 218 -5.78 -14.60 3.77
CA GLN A 218 -4.86 -14.30 4.86
C GLN A 218 -3.58 -13.71 4.27
N TRP A 219 -3.05 -12.68 4.92
CA TRP A 219 -1.71 -12.18 4.62
C TRP A 219 -0.68 -13.10 5.28
N LYS A 220 0.27 -13.58 4.49
CA LYS A 220 1.43 -14.35 4.97
C LYS A 220 2.71 -13.68 4.50
N TYR A 221 3.75 -13.75 5.30
CA TYR A 221 5.06 -13.27 4.87
C TYR A 221 5.73 -14.25 3.92
N LEU A 222 6.66 -13.77 3.09
CA LEU A 222 7.40 -14.61 2.15
C LEU A 222 8.12 -15.78 2.84
N TYR A 223 8.68 -15.59 4.04
CA TYR A 223 9.32 -16.68 4.79
C TYR A 223 8.33 -17.76 5.28
N GLU A 224 7.03 -17.45 5.35
CA GLU A 224 5.97 -18.40 5.77
C GLU A 224 5.36 -19.14 4.57
N LEU A 225 5.60 -18.66 3.36
CA LEU A 225 5.10 -19.27 2.13
C LEU A 225 5.78 -20.62 1.89
N LYS A 226 4.96 -21.60 1.51
CA LYS A 226 5.43 -22.93 1.13
C LYS A 226 5.07 -23.22 -0.33
N PRO A 227 5.88 -24.01 -1.06
CA PRO A 227 5.49 -24.49 -2.38
C PRO A 227 4.11 -25.18 -2.32
N GLY A 228 3.17 -24.69 -3.12
CA GLY A 228 1.78 -25.16 -3.13
C GLY A 228 0.77 -24.21 -2.47
N ASP A 229 1.23 -23.18 -1.76
CA ASP A 229 0.34 -22.12 -1.27
C ASP A 229 -0.27 -21.33 -2.44
N LEU A 230 -1.55 -20.96 -2.30
CA LEU A 230 -2.29 -20.23 -3.32
C LEU A 230 -2.13 -18.72 -3.13
N VAL A 231 -1.20 -18.12 -3.87
CA VAL A 231 -0.98 -16.68 -3.85
C VAL A 231 -1.97 -15.97 -4.79
N ALA A 232 -2.54 -14.85 -4.34
CA ALA A 232 -3.44 -14.04 -5.15
C ALA A 232 -2.69 -13.36 -6.30
N VAL A 233 -3.25 -13.46 -7.50
CA VAL A 233 -2.68 -12.89 -8.73
C VAL A 233 -3.77 -12.16 -9.50
N ALA A 234 -3.51 -10.90 -9.87
CA ALA A 234 -4.42 -10.12 -10.70
C ALA A 234 -4.56 -10.73 -12.10
N LYS A 235 -5.77 -11.18 -12.45
CA LYS A 235 -6.09 -11.72 -13.78
C LYS A 235 -6.36 -10.62 -14.81
N ALA A 236 -7.11 -9.60 -14.41
CA ALA A 236 -7.47 -8.44 -15.22
C ALA A 236 -7.25 -7.17 -14.41
N LEU A 237 -6.85 -6.11 -15.08
CA LEU A 237 -6.70 -4.78 -14.50
C LEU A 237 -7.79 -3.86 -15.06
N PRO A 238 -8.30 -2.92 -14.27
CA PRO A 238 -9.26 -1.95 -14.77
C PRO A 238 -8.60 -1.05 -15.83
N ASP A 239 -9.33 -0.75 -16.90
CA ASP A 239 -8.89 0.22 -17.89
C ASP A 239 -8.96 1.63 -17.29
N VAL A 240 -7.84 2.34 -17.36
CA VAL A 240 -7.68 3.72 -16.89
C VAL A 240 -7.94 4.75 -17.99
N GLY A 241 -8.16 4.31 -19.23
CA GLY A 241 -8.60 5.17 -20.34
C GLY A 241 -7.58 6.24 -20.75
N GLN A 242 -6.30 6.09 -20.41
CA GLN A 242 -5.29 7.09 -20.74
C GLN A 242 -4.89 6.99 -22.21
N SER A 243 -5.14 8.06 -22.97
CA SER A 243 -4.72 8.17 -24.35
C SER A 243 -3.20 8.36 -24.43
N TYR A 244 -2.54 7.55 -25.26
CA TYR A 244 -1.11 7.58 -25.51
C TYR A 244 -0.82 8.53 -26.70
N PRO A 245 0.16 9.45 -26.59
CA PRO A 245 0.53 10.32 -27.71
C PRO A 245 1.22 9.52 -28.80
N LEU A 246 0.78 9.66 -30.05
CA LEU A 246 1.34 8.98 -31.21
C LEU A 246 2.44 9.83 -31.84
N THR A 247 3.57 9.21 -32.17
CA THR A 247 4.63 9.89 -32.93
C THR A 247 4.18 10.07 -34.37
N GLN A 248 4.14 11.32 -34.84
CA GLN A 248 3.76 11.65 -36.20
C GLN A 248 4.91 11.34 -37.17
N PRO A 249 4.74 10.43 -38.15
CA PRO A 249 5.75 10.21 -39.17
C PRO A 249 5.80 11.41 -40.13
N GLU A 250 7.02 11.82 -40.52
CA GLU A 250 7.18 12.74 -41.65
C GLU A 250 6.91 11.98 -42.96
N ILE A 251 5.75 12.20 -43.56
CA ILE A 251 5.41 11.59 -44.85
C ILE A 251 5.74 12.59 -45.97
N LYS A 252 6.90 12.39 -46.61
CA LYS A 252 7.34 13.19 -47.76
C LYS A 252 7.04 12.45 -49.06
N THR A 253 6.29 13.10 -49.97
CA THR A 253 6.05 12.61 -51.33
C THR A 253 6.90 13.42 -52.29
N GLN A 254 7.91 12.78 -52.85
CA GLN A 254 8.82 13.40 -53.80
C GLN A 254 8.61 12.81 -55.20
N VAL A 255 8.57 13.67 -56.21
CA VAL A 255 8.51 13.26 -57.62
C VAL A 255 9.72 13.81 -58.34
N VAL A 256 10.37 12.94 -59.12
CA VAL A 256 11.47 13.35 -59.98
C VAL A 256 10.89 13.92 -61.27
N GLY A 257 11.04 15.22 -61.46
CA GLY A 257 10.76 15.90 -62.72
C GLY A 257 11.96 15.81 -63.65
N ARG A 258 11.71 15.56 -64.94
CA ARG A 258 12.74 15.64 -65.99
C ARG A 258 12.41 16.79 -66.94
N ASN A 259 13.39 17.65 -67.19
CA ASN A 259 13.38 18.53 -68.37
C ASN A 259 14.44 18.05 -69.39
N GLN A 260 14.58 18.76 -70.50
CA GLN A 260 15.46 18.36 -71.61
C GLN A 260 16.96 18.30 -71.23
N SER A 261 17.36 18.81 -70.06
CA SER A 261 18.75 18.99 -69.67
C SER A 261 19.08 18.51 -68.25
N THR A 262 18.11 18.30 -67.37
CA THR A 262 18.36 17.99 -65.96
C THR A 262 17.16 17.32 -65.27
N GLU A 263 17.46 16.45 -64.30
CA GLU A 263 16.51 15.93 -63.32
C GLU A 263 16.47 16.81 -62.07
N TYR A 264 15.28 17.05 -61.55
CA TYR A 264 15.11 17.77 -60.28
C TYR A 264 14.02 17.11 -59.45
N VAL A 265 14.22 17.09 -58.13
CA VAL A 265 13.29 16.50 -57.18
C VAL A 265 12.32 17.59 -56.72
N LEU A 266 11.02 17.37 -56.92
CA LEU A 266 9.96 18.22 -56.40
C LEU A 266 9.32 17.55 -55.19
N ASP A 267 9.25 18.27 -54.07
CA ASP A 267 8.40 17.90 -52.95
C ASP A 267 6.95 18.32 -53.27
N ILE A 268 6.05 17.33 -53.34
CA ILE A 268 4.63 17.53 -53.63
C ILE A 268 3.75 17.07 -52.46
N SER A 269 4.32 16.90 -51.27
CA SER A 269 3.64 16.38 -50.08
C SER A 269 2.34 17.13 -49.79
N ASP A 270 2.36 18.47 -49.86
CA ASP A 270 1.21 19.33 -49.58
C ASP A 270 0.04 19.17 -50.57
N ARG A 271 0.29 18.63 -51.77
CA ARG A 271 -0.75 18.49 -52.81
C ARG A 271 -1.43 17.13 -52.82
N TYR A 272 -0.75 16.08 -52.36
CA TYR A 272 -1.19 14.70 -52.55
C TYR A 272 -1.38 13.90 -51.27
N ASN A 273 -1.00 14.43 -50.11
CA ASN A 273 -1.12 13.69 -48.86
C ASN A 273 -1.97 14.43 -47.80
N PRO A 274 -3.30 14.53 -47.99
CA PRO A 274 -4.21 15.12 -47.01
C PRO A 274 -4.52 14.12 -45.87
N VAL A 275 -3.50 13.41 -45.37
CA VAL A 275 -3.67 12.40 -44.32
C VAL A 275 -3.41 13.06 -42.97
N THR A 276 -4.49 13.36 -42.25
CA THR A 276 -4.40 13.79 -40.85
C THR A 276 -4.39 12.56 -39.96
N LEU A 277 -3.23 12.24 -39.40
CA LEU A 277 -3.09 11.15 -38.44
C LEU A 277 -3.45 11.63 -37.03
N PRO A 278 -4.18 10.81 -36.24
CA PRO A 278 -4.54 11.17 -34.88
C PRO A 278 -3.30 11.34 -34.01
N GLU A 279 -3.24 12.42 -33.22
CA GLU A 279 -2.11 12.71 -32.32
C GLU A 279 -2.12 11.86 -31.06
N ARG A 280 -3.25 11.23 -30.72
CA ARG A 280 -3.42 10.41 -29.52
C ARG A 280 -4.21 9.15 -29.82
N THR A 281 -3.99 8.10 -29.06
CA THR A 281 -4.80 6.88 -29.14
C THR A 281 -6.23 7.14 -28.67
N SER A 282 -7.19 6.56 -29.40
CA SER A 282 -8.60 6.50 -29.02
C SER A 282 -9.03 5.05 -28.92
N VAL A 283 -10.17 4.79 -28.26
CA VAL A 283 -10.75 3.45 -28.15
C VAL A 283 -10.97 2.85 -29.53
N ASP A 284 -11.56 3.62 -30.44
CA ASP A 284 -11.85 3.18 -31.82
C ASP A 284 -10.58 2.87 -32.61
N LEU A 285 -9.54 3.70 -32.47
CA LEU A 285 -8.25 3.48 -33.13
C LEU A 285 -7.57 2.21 -32.61
N MET A 286 -7.58 2.01 -31.29
CA MET A 286 -6.99 0.82 -30.67
C MET A 286 -7.76 -0.45 -31.02
N TRP A 287 -9.08 -0.35 -31.17
CA TRP A 287 -9.92 -1.44 -31.64
C TRP A 287 -9.57 -1.82 -33.09
N TRP A 288 -9.49 -0.83 -33.99
CA TRP A 288 -9.07 -1.04 -35.38
C TRP A 288 -7.66 -1.62 -35.48
N LEU A 289 -6.73 -1.14 -34.65
CA LEU A 289 -5.37 -1.67 -34.59
C LEU A 289 -5.37 -3.13 -34.10
N GLY A 290 -6.23 -3.47 -33.12
CA GLY A 290 -6.40 -4.83 -32.63
C GLY A 290 -6.88 -5.79 -33.71
N VAL A 291 -7.88 -5.37 -34.49
CA VAL A 291 -8.36 -6.11 -35.68
C VAL A 291 -7.23 -6.26 -36.69
N TYR A 292 -6.51 -5.17 -36.99
CA TYR A 292 -5.42 -5.18 -37.96
C TYR A 292 -4.23 -6.07 -37.56
N ILE A 293 -3.81 -6.05 -36.29
CA ILE A 293 -2.72 -6.91 -35.81
C ILE A 293 -3.19 -8.37 -35.68
N GLY A 294 -4.46 -8.58 -35.33
CA GLY A 294 -5.05 -9.91 -35.20
C GLY A 294 -5.21 -10.63 -36.54
N ASP A 295 -5.62 -9.90 -37.58
CA ASP A 295 -5.98 -10.47 -38.89
C ASP A 295 -5.03 -10.06 -40.05
N GLY A 296 -4.09 -9.14 -39.85
CA GLY A 296 -3.40 -8.43 -40.96
C GLY A 296 -2.01 -8.95 -41.35
N PHE A 297 -1.91 -9.47 -42.57
CA PHE A 297 -0.67 -9.70 -43.31
C PHE A 297 -0.28 -8.44 -44.11
N ILE A 298 0.96 -7.96 -43.97
CA ILE A 298 1.51 -6.85 -44.79
C ILE A 298 2.46 -7.45 -45.83
N PRO A 299 2.09 -7.53 -47.12
CA PRO A 299 3.08 -7.76 -48.17
C PRO A 299 3.93 -6.50 -48.30
N TYR A 300 5.20 -6.61 -47.91
CA TYR A 300 6.19 -5.57 -48.17
C TYR A 300 6.60 -5.62 -49.64
N THR A 301 5.88 -4.93 -50.53
CA THR A 301 6.36 -4.70 -51.89
C THR A 301 7.15 -3.40 -51.94
N LYS A 302 8.44 -3.45 -51.57
CA LYS A 302 9.41 -2.54 -52.20
C LYS A 302 9.55 -2.99 -53.65
N GLY A 303 9.36 -2.05 -54.57
CA GLY A 303 9.28 -2.35 -56.00
C GLY A 303 10.35 -3.33 -56.49
N ALA A 304 9.89 -4.41 -57.11
CA ALA A 304 10.60 -5.15 -58.15
C ALA A 304 9.57 -6.02 -58.89
N ASP A 305 9.46 -5.73 -60.18
CA ASP A 305 9.05 -6.57 -61.32
C ASP A 305 8.06 -7.72 -61.16
N LYS A 306 7.14 -7.74 -62.12
CA LYS A 306 6.36 -8.91 -62.50
C LYS A 306 7.32 -10.05 -62.85
N ALA A 307 7.42 -11.04 -61.98
CA ALA A 307 7.87 -12.38 -62.35
C ALA A 307 6.79 -13.39 -61.97
N ARG A 308 6.15 -13.95 -62.99
CA ARG A 308 5.45 -15.23 -62.91
C ARG A 308 6.54 -16.30 -62.88
N VAL A 309 6.51 -17.23 -61.93
CA VAL A 309 7.04 -18.58 -62.14
C VAL A 309 6.15 -19.59 -61.39
N GLU A 310 6.04 -20.74 -62.03
CA GLU A 310 5.22 -21.96 -61.85
C GLU A 310 5.02 -22.49 -60.42
#